data_AF-A0A957R1V0-F1
#
_entry.id   AF-A0A957R1V0-F1
#
_cell.length_a   1.000
_cell.length_b   1.000
_cell.length_c   1.000
_cell.angle_alpha   90.00
_cell.angle_beta   90.00
_cell.angle_gamma   90.00
#
_symmetry.space_group_name_H-M   'P 1'
#
loop_
_entity.id
_entity.type
_entity.pdbx_description
1 polymer ?
#
loop_
_entity_poly.entity_id
_entity_poly.type
_entity_poly.pdbx_seq_one_letter_code
_entity_poly.pdbx_strand_id
1 'polypeptide(L)'
;MTLDATPLLAPRPVTITVELAPLLNQLNSLAALKSAPFMSGLADWIYQTERQLTDQERDSNRLLFAYLGLPALAAALPPDALTRSLESFLTRLAVADASQFRDRCLAAMLADPLPSLGVAAAMPPVQPAELLAEASRFVDYFNARFEFGTVAEWSALYERMQRPEELLRQIQDHLQTLWQKYLRAEWARVESRVRGVVARREGLIRPDQDIWTTLQAVTGRNLAAIASPAELGQFSRIVCVPTPHNGPYLTPIPAGATLYLLFGIPAPDAPAAAPIPPDVVVGRLQALGDEVRLAILMALQTAGELSTPAIMAQFDLSKSATSRHLRFLQATELVEVRREDKTLKLYRVNRAALAELLAFLGTLA
;
A
#
# COMPACT_ATOMS: atom_id res chain seq x y z
N MET A 1 -33.14 -20.80 32.93
CA MET A 1 -32.23 -20.72 31.76
C MET A 1 -33.00 -20.07 30.63
N THR A 2 -33.04 -18.74 30.63
CA THR A 2 -33.55 -17.94 29.50
C THR A 2 -32.35 -17.66 28.60
N LEU A 3 -32.36 -18.24 27.40
CA LEU A 3 -31.42 -17.91 26.34
C LEU A 3 -31.76 -16.49 25.87
N ASP A 4 -30.86 -15.54 26.14
CA ASP A 4 -30.89 -14.22 25.54
C ASP A 4 -30.69 -14.38 24.03
N ALA A 5 -31.79 -14.31 23.28
CA ALA A 5 -31.77 -14.17 21.84
C ALA A 5 -31.42 -12.72 21.52
N THR A 6 -30.13 -12.41 21.42
CA THR A 6 -29.67 -11.17 20.80
C THR A 6 -30.26 -11.13 19.39
N PRO A 7 -31.08 -10.12 19.03
CA PRO A 7 -31.67 -10.06 17.71
C PRO A 7 -30.55 -9.95 16.67
N LEU A 8 -30.49 -10.92 15.75
CA LEU A 8 -29.73 -10.84 14.51
C LEU A 8 -30.26 -9.63 13.73
N LEU A 9 -29.63 -8.47 13.93
CA LEU A 9 -29.86 -7.29 13.10
C LEU A 9 -29.60 -7.70 11.64
N ALA A 10 -30.59 -7.52 10.78
CA ALA A 10 -30.39 -7.68 9.34
C ALA A 10 -29.17 -6.84 8.92
N PRO A 11 -28.26 -7.37 8.08
CA PRO A 11 -27.06 -6.65 7.68
C PRO A 11 -27.47 -5.30 7.07
N ARG A 12 -26.89 -4.21 7.57
CA ARG A 12 -27.12 -2.88 7.00
C ARG A 12 -26.64 -2.90 5.55
N PRO A 13 -27.41 -2.37 4.59
CA PRO A 13 -26.97 -2.33 3.20
C PRO A 13 -25.73 -1.43 3.08
N VAL A 14 -24.64 -1.98 2.57
CA VAL A 14 -23.40 -1.25 2.32
C VAL A 14 -23.53 -0.50 1.01
N THR A 15 -23.36 0.83 1.04
CA THR A 15 -23.41 1.64 -0.18
C THR A 15 -22.02 1.69 -0.82
N ILE A 16 -21.90 1.31 -2.09
CA ILE A 16 -20.65 1.38 -2.84
C ILE A 16 -20.74 2.51 -3.87
N THR A 17 -19.73 3.36 -3.91
CA THR A 17 -19.61 4.45 -4.91
C THR A 17 -18.20 4.52 -5.48
N VAL A 18 -18.06 5.16 -6.65
CA VAL A 18 -16.75 5.57 -7.18
C VAL A 18 -16.68 7.08 -7.15
N GLU A 19 -15.70 7.65 -6.46
CA GLU A 19 -15.60 9.10 -6.30
C GLU A 19 -14.17 9.59 -6.44
N LEU A 20 -14.04 10.85 -6.87
CA LEU A 20 -12.79 11.59 -6.73
C LEU A 20 -12.69 12.12 -5.30
N ALA A 21 -11.68 11.67 -4.56
CA ALA A 21 -11.28 12.25 -3.28
C ALA A 21 -9.88 12.87 -3.42
N PRO A 22 -9.77 14.16 -3.80
CA PRO A 22 -8.48 14.78 -4.13
C PRO A 22 -7.45 14.70 -3.00
N LEU A 23 -7.84 15.05 -1.77
CA LEU A 23 -6.97 15.01 -0.61
C LEU A 23 -6.40 13.61 -0.35
N LEU A 24 -7.26 12.57 -0.36
CA LEU A 24 -6.81 11.19 -0.17
C LEU A 24 -5.88 10.73 -1.29
N ASN A 25 -6.21 11.08 -2.55
CA ASN A 25 -5.35 10.81 -3.70
C ASN A 25 -3.95 11.43 -3.52
N GLN A 26 -3.93 12.70 -3.12
CA GLN A 26 -2.72 13.49 -2.96
C GLN A 26 -1.88 12.95 -1.80
N LEU A 27 -2.47 12.76 -0.61
CA LEU A 27 -1.79 12.17 0.54
C LEU A 27 -1.29 10.75 0.26
N ASN A 28 -2.06 9.91 -0.43
CA ASN A 28 -1.62 8.57 -0.80
C ASN A 28 -0.44 8.60 -1.78
N SER A 29 -0.43 9.56 -2.71
CA SER A 29 0.70 9.75 -3.63
C SER A 29 1.98 10.14 -2.89
N LEU A 30 1.89 11.04 -1.91
CA LEU A 30 3.02 11.40 -1.05
C LEU A 30 3.45 10.23 -0.16
N ALA A 31 2.49 9.49 0.40
CA ALA A 31 2.74 8.30 1.20
C ALA A 31 3.48 7.22 0.40
N ALA A 32 3.17 7.04 -0.89
CA ALA A 32 3.82 6.05 -1.73
C ALA A 32 5.32 6.33 -1.97
N LEU A 33 5.78 7.58 -1.81
CA LEU A 33 7.20 7.94 -1.95
C LEU A 33 8.08 7.17 -0.95
N LYS A 34 7.64 6.99 0.30
CA LYS A 34 8.41 6.22 1.30
C LYS A 34 8.60 4.76 0.90
N SER A 35 7.75 4.26 -0.01
CA SER A 35 7.70 2.87 -0.41
C SER A 35 8.42 2.57 -1.73
N ALA A 36 8.80 3.60 -2.48
CA ALA A 36 9.50 3.44 -3.75
C ALA A 36 10.80 2.61 -3.66
N PRO A 37 11.61 2.66 -2.57
CA PRO A 37 12.83 1.87 -2.48
C PRO A 37 12.61 0.35 -2.39
N PHE A 38 11.42 -0.09 -1.95
CA PHE A 38 11.14 -1.50 -1.65
C PHE A 38 9.92 -2.08 -2.37
N MET A 39 9.12 -1.25 -3.05
CA MET A 39 7.98 -1.69 -3.84
C MET A 39 8.23 -1.52 -5.35
N SER A 40 7.67 -2.43 -6.16
CA SER A 40 7.74 -2.39 -7.61
C SER A 40 6.35 -2.21 -8.22
N GLY A 41 6.23 -1.57 -9.39
CA GLY A 41 4.95 -1.39 -10.08
C GLY A 41 4.15 -0.14 -9.68
N LEU A 42 4.65 0.70 -8.77
CA LEU A 42 4.17 2.09 -8.62
C LEU A 42 4.39 2.88 -9.92
N ALA A 43 3.71 4.03 -10.07
CA ALA A 43 3.90 4.88 -11.24
C ALA A 43 5.31 5.49 -11.29
N ASP A 44 5.83 5.74 -12.50
CA ASP A 44 7.17 6.33 -12.71
C ASP A 44 7.40 7.62 -11.94
N TRP A 45 6.37 8.46 -11.84
CA TRP A 45 6.40 9.70 -11.07
C TRP A 45 6.86 9.46 -9.62
N ILE A 46 6.46 8.34 -8.99
CA ILE A 46 6.85 8.00 -7.62
C ILE A 46 8.36 7.74 -7.53
N TYR A 47 8.91 6.88 -8.39
CA TYR A 47 10.35 6.58 -8.36
C TYR A 47 11.20 7.80 -8.72
N GLN A 48 10.75 8.60 -9.69
CA GLN A 48 11.47 9.81 -10.11
C GLN A 48 11.44 10.87 -9.01
N THR A 49 10.32 11.01 -8.30
CA THR A 49 10.18 12.00 -7.22
C THR A 49 10.95 11.56 -5.98
N GLU A 50 10.92 10.28 -5.60
CA GLU A 50 11.68 9.78 -4.43
C GLU A 50 13.18 10.03 -4.57
N ARG A 51 13.74 9.83 -5.77
CA ARG A 51 15.16 10.13 -6.08
C ARG A 51 15.52 11.60 -5.99
N GLN A 52 14.55 12.49 -6.05
CA GLN A 52 14.73 13.94 -5.95
C GLN A 52 14.54 14.48 -4.53
N LEU A 53 14.09 13.65 -3.59
CA LEU A 53 13.95 14.05 -2.20
C LEU A 53 15.32 14.27 -1.58
N THR A 54 15.46 15.37 -0.85
CA THR A 54 16.57 15.55 0.10
C THR A 54 16.45 14.54 1.24
N ASP A 55 17.55 14.30 1.95
CA ASP A 55 17.55 13.37 3.09
C ASP A 55 16.55 13.81 4.18
N GLN A 56 16.48 15.12 4.46
CA GLN A 56 15.52 15.68 5.41
C GLN A 56 14.06 15.47 4.97
N GLU A 57 13.75 15.63 3.68
CA GLU A 57 12.42 15.37 3.15
C GLU A 57 12.08 13.88 3.21
N ARG A 58 13.03 13.00 2.89
CA ARG A 58 12.85 11.55 2.96
C ARG A 58 12.58 11.10 4.40
N ASP A 59 13.35 11.60 5.36
CA ASP A 59 13.18 11.28 6.78
C ASP A 59 11.84 11.78 7.33
N SER A 60 11.45 13.01 6.96
CA SER A 60 10.14 13.56 7.36
C SER A 60 8.98 12.80 6.73
N ASN A 61 9.09 12.41 5.46
CA ASN A 61 8.07 11.64 4.76
C ASN A 61 7.94 10.23 5.36
N ARG A 62 9.07 9.61 5.71
CA ARG A 62 9.10 8.31 6.39
C ARG A 62 8.48 8.41 7.78
N LEU A 63 8.86 9.40 8.60
CA LEU A 63 8.22 9.65 9.90
C LEU A 63 6.69 9.72 9.77
N LEU A 64 6.24 10.53 8.82
CA LEU A 64 4.84 10.85 8.61
C LEU A 64 4.00 9.67 8.09
N PHE A 65 4.50 8.96 7.08
CA PHE A 65 3.70 7.94 6.40
C PHE A 65 4.10 6.49 6.73
N ALA A 66 5.27 6.26 7.32
CA ALA A 66 5.62 4.94 7.85
C ALA A 66 5.11 4.75 9.27
N TYR A 67 5.31 5.73 10.17
CA TYR A 67 5.05 5.54 11.59
C TYR A 67 3.72 6.14 12.03
N LEU A 68 3.46 7.42 11.73
CA LEU A 68 2.14 7.99 12.02
C LEU A 68 1.10 7.32 11.11
N GLY A 69 1.40 7.22 9.81
CA GLY A 69 0.61 6.48 8.84
C GLY A 69 -0.51 7.31 8.22
N LEU A 70 -0.88 6.94 6.99
CA LEU A 70 -1.94 7.62 6.24
C LEU A 70 -3.32 7.55 6.94
N PRO A 71 -3.76 6.43 7.52
CA PRO A 71 -5.02 6.37 8.25
C PRO A 71 -5.05 7.32 9.46
N ALA A 72 -3.94 7.47 10.18
CA ALA A 72 -3.87 8.37 11.33
C ALA A 72 -3.98 9.84 10.90
N LEU A 73 -3.36 10.22 9.79
CA LEU A 73 -3.53 11.55 9.21
C LEU A 73 -4.94 11.79 8.70
N ALA A 74 -5.55 10.78 8.07
CA ALA A 74 -6.94 10.86 7.62
C ALA A 74 -7.92 10.98 8.80
N ALA A 75 -7.67 10.28 9.92
CA ALA A 75 -8.51 10.32 11.10
C ALA A 75 -8.48 11.68 11.85
N ALA A 76 -7.44 12.48 11.63
CA ALA A 76 -7.40 13.83 12.16
C ALA A 76 -8.42 14.77 11.48
N LEU A 77 -9.06 14.34 10.40
CA LEU A 77 -10.01 15.13 9.62
C LEU A 77 -11.47 14.77 9.95
N PRO A 78 -12.39 15.75 9.90
CA PRO A 78 -13.81 15.43 9.86
C PRO A 78 -14.15 14.69 8.56
N PRO A 79 -15.16 13.81 8.55
CA PRO A 79 -15.47 12.95 7.41
C PRO A 79 -15.68 13.69 6.08
N ASP A 80 -16.23 14.91 6.11
CA ASP A 80 -16.47 15.75 4.94
C ASP A 80 -15.19 16.44 4.43
N ALA A 81 -14.13 16.54 5.24
CA ALA A 81 -12.86 17.13 4.81
C ALA A 81 -12.06 16.20 3.90
N LEU A 82 -12.35 14.89 3.89
CA LEU A 82 -11.66 13.90 3.06
C LEU A 82 -11.93 14.06 1.56
N THR A 83 -13.00 14.77 1.18
CA THR A 83 -13.35 15.08 -0.23
C THR A 83 -12.75 16.40 -0.73
N ARG A 84 -12.00 17.11 0.10
CA ARG A 84 -11.44 18.44 -0.20
C ARG A 84 -10.06 18.32 -0.86
N SER A 85 -9.38 19.44 -1.13
CA SER A 85 -8.01 19.46 -1.65
C SER A 85 -6.97 19.51 -0.54
N LEU A 86 -5.71 19.20 -0.87
CA LEU A 86 -4.57 19.34 0.03
C LEU A 86 -4.36 20.77 0.52
N GLU A 87 -4.61 21.80 -0.29
CA GLU A 87 -4.50 23.18 0.20
C GLU A 87 -5.54 23.50 1.26
N SER A 88 -6.79 23.09 1.05
CA SER A 88 -7.85 23.25 2.05
C SER A 88 -7.57 22.46 3.33
N PHE A 89 -6.86 21.34 3.22
CA PHE A 89 -6.37 20.59 4.37
C PHE A 89 -5.28 21.37 5.12
N LEU A 90 -4.28 21.91 4.43
CA LEU A 90 -3.20 22.68 5.04
C LEU A 90 -3.71 23.93 5.76
N THR A 91 -4.69 24.64 5.19
CA THR A 91 -5.35 25.76 5.86
C THR A 91 -6.06 25.34 7.15
N ARG A 92 -6.67 24.15 7.19
CA ARG A 92 -7.30 23.63 8.41
C ARG A 92 -6.31 23.18 9.45
N LEU A 93 -5.24 22.51 9.04
CA LEU A 93 -4.16 22.12 9.96
C LEU A 93 -3.59 23.36 10.66
N ALA A 94 -3.41 24.48 9.94
CA ALA A 94 -2.86 25.72 10.48
C ALA A 94 -3.62 26.30 11.68
N VAL A 95 -4.91 25.95 11.84
CA VAL A 95 -5.77 26.40 12.95
C VAL A 95 -6.25 25.27 13.84
N ALA A 96 -5.72 24.05 13.65
CA ALA A 96 -6.12 22.89 14.45
C ALA A 96 -5.53 22.94 15.87
N ASP A 97 -6.28 22.45 16.84
CA ASP A 97 -5.75 22.19 18.17
C ASP A 97 -4.74 21.04 18.09
N ALA A 98 -3.50 21.31 18.47
CA ALA A 98 -2.39 20.39 18.26
C ALA A 98 -2.51 19.13 19.13
N SER A 99 -2.98 19.25 20.37
CA SER A 99 -3.20 18.11 21.26
C SER A 99 -4.33 17.23 20.76
N GLN A 100 -5.46 17.82 20.36
CA GLN A 100 -6.58 17.08 19.81
C GLN A 100 -6.25 16.41 18.47
N PHE A 101 -5.38 17.02 17.65
CA PHE A 101 -4.87 16.43 16.42
C PHE A 101 -4.03 15.17 16.73
N ARG A 102 -3.06 15.31 17.64
CA ARG A 102 -2.22 14.19 18.10
C ARG A 102 -3.05 13.03 18.65
N ASP A 103 -4.01 13.33 19.52
CA ASP A 103 -4.83 12.31 20.18
C ASP A 103 -5.69 11.54 19.16
N ARG A 104 -6.20 12.21 18.12
CA ARG A 104 -6.91 11.57 17.01
C ARG A 104 -5.98 10.68 16.18
N CYS A 105 -4.77 11.13 15.88
CA CYS A 105 -3.79 10.29 15.19
C CYS A 105 -3.45 9.05 16.01
N LEU A 106 -3.18 9.20 17.31
CA LEU A 106 -2.84 8.07 18.18
C LEU A 106 -4.02 7.08 18.29
N ALA A 107 -5.25 7.57 18.48
CA ALA A 107 -6.43 6.71 18.49
C ALA A 107 -6.58 5.91 17.19
N ALA A 108 -6.27 6.53 16.04
CA ALA A 108 -6.32 5.86 14.74
C ALA A 108 -5.18 4.87 14.50
N MET A 109 -3.98 5.10 15.06
CA MET A 109 -2.89 4.10 15.06
C MET A 109 -3.22 2.86 15.90
N LEU A 110 -4.02 3.05 16.95
CA LEU A 110 -4.50 1.97 17.81
C LEU A 110 -5.69 1.21 17.21
N ALA A 111 -6.45 1.85 16.33
CA ALA A 111 -7.51 1.19 15.60
C ALA A 111 -6.93 0.13 14.64
N ASP A 112 -7.59 -1.02 14.54
CA ASP A 112 -7.32 -2.04 13.53
C ASP A 112 -8.64 -2.56 12.94
N PRO A 113 -9.30 -1.77 12.09
CA PRO A 113 -10.55 -2.20 11.49
C PRO A 113 -10.34 -3.21 10.36
N LEU A 114 -9.11 -3.49 9.93
CA LEU A 114 -8.79 -4.40 8.84
C LEU A 114 -7.62 -5.34 9.21
N PRO A 115 -7.78 -6.21 10.21
CA PRO A 115 -6.71 -7.10 10.66
C PRO A 115 -6.22 -8.07 9.56
N SER A 116 -7.07 -8.40 8.58
CA SER A 116 -6.68 -9.24 7.43
C SER A 116 -5.57 -8.63 6.57
N LEU A 117 -5.29 -7.33 6.69
CA LEU A 117 -4.16 -6.67 6.02
C LEU A 117 -2.81 -7.14 6.60
N GLY A 118 -2.80 -7.75 7.80
CA GLY A 118 -1.63 -8.41 8.37
C GLY A 118 -0.47 -7.48 8.72
N VAL A 119 -0.70 -6.17 8.72
CA VAL A 119 0.34 -5.17 9.02
C VAL A 119 0.55 -4.95 10.51
N ALA A 120 -0.40 -5.38 11.34
CA ALA A 120 -0.38 -5.22 12.78
C ALA A 120 -0.71 -6.54 13.49
N ALA A 121 0.04 -6.85 14.55
CA ALA A 121 -0.30 -7.89 15.49
C ALA A 121 -1.52 -7.47 16.34
N ALA A 122 -2.34 -8.46 16.68
CA ALA A 122 -3.43 -8.28 17.63
C ALA A 122 -2.84 -7.96 19.03
N MET A 123 -3.11 -6.75 19.52
CA MET A 123 -2.62 -6.27 20.81
C MET A 123 -3.78 -6.08 21.79
N PRO A 124 -3.55 -6.22 23.10
CA PRO A 124 -4.56 -5.90 24.10
C PRO A 124 -4.94 -4.41 24.02
N PRO A 125 -6.22 -4.05 24.29
CA PRO A 125 -6.65 -2.66 24.30
C PRO A 125 -5.80 -1.82 25.26
N VAL A 126 -5.38 -0.64 24.83
CA VAL A 126 -4.61 0.31 25.62
C VAL A 126 -5.16 1.72 25.44
N GLN A 127 -5.18 2.49 26.52
CA GLN A 127 -5.60 3.89 26.45
C GLN A 127 -4.46 4.76 25.88
N PRO A 128 -4.76 5.71 24.97
CA PRO A 128 -3.75 6.64 24.44
C PRO A 128 -2.92 7.34 25.53
N ALA A 129 -3.57 7.77 26.61
CA ALA A 129 -2.90 8.46 27.72
C ALA A 129 -1.85 7.59 28.43
N GLU A 130 -2.06 6.27 28.49
CA GLU A 130 -1.11 5.34 29.09
C GLU A 130 0.15 5.17 28.24
N LEU A 131 0.02 5.21 26.91
CA LEU A 131 1.17 5.18 26.00
C LEU A 131 1.95 6.50 26.03
N LEU A 132 1.25 7.63 26.21
CA LEU A 132 1.89 8.94 26.30
C LEU A 132 2.53 9.22 27.67
N ALA A 133 2.24 8.41 28.70
CA ALA A 133 2.81 8.59 30.03
C ALA A 133 4.26 8.10 30.15
N GLU A 134 4.66 7.10 29.35
CA GLU A 134 5.96 6.45 29.49
C GLU A 134 6.55 6.02 28.13
N ALA A 135 7.80 6.42 27.86
CA ALA A 135 8.47 6.18 26.58
C ALA A 135 8.66 4.68 26.27
N SER A 136 9.13 3.91 27.24
CA SER A 136 9.34 2.45 27.13
C SER A 136 8.05 1.76 26.69
N ARG A 137 6.94 2.07 27.36
CA ARG A 137 5.62 1.50 27.07
C ARG A 137 5.14 1.83 25.66
N PHE A 138 5.32 3.07 25.21
CA PHE A 138 5.01 3.46 23.83
C PHE A 138 5.81 2.64 22.82
N VAL A 139 7.12 2.57 23.02
CA VAL A 139 8.06 1.93 22.11
C VAL A 139 7.83 0.43 22.06
N ASP A 140 7.71 -0.23 23.21
CA ASP A 140 7.46 -1.67 23.30
C ASP A 140 6.13 -2.04 22.64
N TYR A 141 5.07 -1.23 22.87
CA TYR A 141 3.77 -1.47 22.27
C TYR A 141 3.83 -1.41 20.74
N PHE A 142 4.37 -0.34 20.17
CA PHE A 142 4.39 -0.19 18.71
C PHE A 142 5.41 -1.10 18.01
N ASN A 143 6.52 -1.43 18.68
CA ASN A 143 7.50 -2.38 18.17
C ASN A 143 6.97 -3.84 18.21
N ALA A 144 6.13 -4.19 19.18
CA ALA A 144 5.45 -5.49 19.19
C ALA A 144 4.27 -5.53 18.22
N ARG A 145 3.59 -4.40 18.03
CA ARG A 145 2.41 -4.30 17.16
C ARG A 145 2.75 -4.34 15.68
N PHE A 146 3.78 -3.62 15.25
CA PHE A 146 4.10 -3.49 13.83
C PHE A 146 5.38 -4.26 13.51
N GLU A 147 5.34 -5.10 12.47
CA GLU A 147 6.51 -5.87 12.01
C GLU A 147 7.61 -4.99 11.37
N PHE A 148 7.37 -3.68 11.28
CA PHE A 148 8.28 -2.70 10.71
C PHE A 148 8.66 -1.62 11.74
N GLY A 149 9.80 -0.98 11.48
CA GLY A 149 10.36 0.06 12.35
C GLY A 149 11.37 -0.48 13.36
N THR A 150 12.08 0.43 14.00
CA THR A 150 13.07 0.13 15.04
C THR A 150 12.74 0.88 16.33
N VAL A 151 13.28 0.39 17.44
CA VAL A 151 13.21 1.05 18.76
C VAL A 151 13.56 2.54 18.67
N ALA A 152 14.62 2.89 17.96
CA ALA A 152 15.06 4.28 17.80
C ALA A 152 14.01 5.16 17.10
N GLU A 153 13.30 4.60 16.11
CA GLU A 153 12.32 5.33 15.33
C GLU A 153 11.01 5.52 16.08
N TRP A 154 10.59 4.49 16.82
CA TRP A 154 9.44 4.60 17.73
C TRP A 154 9.72 5.59 18.86
N SER A 155 10.93 5.61 19.42
CA SER A 155 11.36 6.63 20.39
C SER A 155 11.30 8.03 19.78
N ALA A 156 11.78 8.19 18.54
CA ALA A 156 11.73 9.48 17.86
C ALA A 156 10.31 9.94 17.52
N LEU A 157 9.36 9.02 17.30
CA LEU A 157 7.94 9.36 17.19
C LEU A 157 7.37 9.79 18.55
N TYR A 158 7.67 9.05 19.62
CA TYR A 158 7.23 9.36 20.98
C TYR A 158 7.64 10.78 21.39
N GLU A 159 8.90 11.16 21.21
CA GLU A 159 9.39 12.50 21.54
C GLU A 159 8.61 13.61 20.84
N ARG A 160 8.20 13.39 19.59
CA ARG A 160 7.38 14.33 18.82
C ARG A 160 5.93 14.36 19.29
N MET A 161 5.37 13.21 19.69
CA MET A 161 4.03 13.15 20.29
C MET A 161 3.95 13.93 21.62
N GLN A 162 5.06 14.07 22.34
CA GLN A 162 5.13 14.92 23.54
C GLN A 162 5.11 16.42 23.24
N ARG A 163 5.37 16.83 21.98
CA ARG A 163 5.43 18.23 21.55
C ARG A 163 4.43 18.47 20.42
N PRO A 164 3.12 18.46 20.73
CA PRO A 164 2.09 18.46 19.71
C PRO A 164 2.16 19.66 18.77
N GLU A 165 2.51 20.87 19.24
CA GLU A 165 2.63 22.03 18.34
C GLU A 165 3.81 21.89 17.36
N GLU A 166 4.94 21.33 17.80
CA GLU A 166 6.10 21.07 16.94
C GLU A 166 5.78 19.99 15.90
N LEU A 167 5.13 18.89 16.33
CA LEU A 167 4.69 17.83 15.43
C LEU A 167 3.74 18.36 14.36
N LEU A 168 2.70 19.10 14.77
CA LEU A 168 1.72 19.66 13.83
C LEU A 168 2.38 20.62 12.83
N ARG A 169 3.29 21.49 13.29
CA ARG A 169 4.06 22.39 12.42
C ARG A 169 4.93 21.60 11.44
N GLN A 170 5.64 20.58 11.90
CA GLN A 170 6.47 19.72 11.05
C GLN A 170 5.64 19.05 9.94
N ILE A 171 4.44 18.55 10.28
CA ILE A 171 3.51 17.95 9.31
C ILE A 171 3.08 18.98 8.26
N GLN A 172 2.71 20.18 8.70
CA GLN A 172 2.30 21.26 7.80
C GLN A 172 3.42 21.66 6.84
N ASP A 173 4.60 21.98 7.38
CA ASP A 173 5.75 22.43 6.61
C ASP A 173 6.18 21.36 5.58
N HIS A 174 6.19 20.10 6.00
CA HIS A 174 6.56 18.99 5.13
C HIS A 174 5.55 18.78 4.00
N LEU A 175 4.26 18.71 4.31
CA LEU A 175 3.21 18.52 3.30
C LEU A 175 3.12 19.72 2.34
N GLN A 176 3.26 20.95 2.85
CA GLN A 176 3.35 22.15 2.03
C GLN A 176 4.56 22.09 1.09
N THR A 177 5.72 21.67 1.59
CA THR A 177 6.94 21.53 0.79
C THR A 177 6.76 20.51 -0.33
N LEU A 178 6.28 19.30 -0.03
CA LEU A 178 6.07 18.26 -1.04
C LEU A 178 4.99 18.65 -2.06
N TRP A 179 3.94 19.34 -1.60
CA TRP A 179 2.91 19.86 -2.49
C TRP A 179 3.48 20.85 -3.50
N GLN A 180 4.17 21.89 -3.03
CA GLN A 180 4.65 22.96 -3.91
C GLN A 180 5.76 22.48 -4.85
N LYS A 181 6.69 21.65 -4.35
CA LYS A 181 7.84 21.20 -5.14
C LYS A 181 7.48 20.13 -6.17
N TYR A 182 6.66 19.15 -5.80
CA TYR A 182 6.54 17.92 -6.58
C TYR A 182 5.11 17.64 -7.04
N LEU A 183 4.12 17.71 -6.15
CA LEU A 183 2.80 17.14 -6.42
C LEU A 183 1.83 18.11 -7.11
N ARG A 184 1.97 19.43 -6.92
CA ARG A 184 1.01 20.41 -7.47
C ARG A 184 0.91 20.37 -8.99
N ALA A 185 2.05 20.40 -9.67
CA ALA A 185 2.10 20.33 -11.13
C ALA A 185 1.64 18.96 -11.65
N GLU A 186 2.05 17.88 -10.97
CA GLU A 186 1.62 16.53 -11.32
C GLU A 186 0.11 16.35 -11.16
N TRP A 187 -0.47 16.84 -10.07
CA TRP A 187 -1.90 16.75 -9.82
C TRP A 187 -2.70 17.46 -10.92
N ALA A 188 -2.30 18.69 -11.28
CA ALA A 188 -2.92 19.42 -12.39
C ALA A 188 -2.87 18.65 -13.72
N ARG A 189 -1.80 17.86 -13.95
CA ARG A 189 -1.64 17.02 -15.14
C ARG A 189 -2.58 15.80 -15.14
N VAL A 190 -2.76 15.15 -13.98
CA VAL A 190 -3.47 13.85 -13.90
C VAL A 190 -4.93 13.92 -13.49
N GLU A 191 -5.39 15.04 -12.91
CA GLU A 191 -6.73 15.14 -12.32
C GLU A 191 -7.87 14.87 -13.31
N SER A 192 -7.81 15.45 -14.51
CA SER A 192 -8.86 15.28 -15.54
C SER A 192 -9.02 13.81 -15.94
N ARG A 193 -7.89 13.07 -16.01
CA ARG A 193 -7.87 11.64 -16.28
C ARG A 193 -8.52 10.85 -15.14
N VAL A 194 -8.20 11.17 -13.88
CA VAL A 194 -8.80 10.51 -12.72
C VAL A 194 -10.32 10.70 -12.74
N ARG A 195 -10.81 11.93 -13.02
CA ARG A 195 -12.24 12.22 -13.19
C ARG A 195 -12.87 11.38 -14.32
N GLY A 196 -12.18 11.24 -15.44
CA GLY A 196 -12.63 10.38 -16.54
C GLY A 196 -12.73 8.90 -16.17
N VAL A 197 -11.86 8.40 -15.27
CA VAL A 197 -11.94 7.02 -14.75
C VAL A 197 -13.12 6.84 -13.80
N VAL A 198 -13.39 7.83 -12.92
CA VAL A 198 -14.53 7.78 -11.99
C VAL A 198 -15.83 7.47 -12.73
N ALA A 199 -16.17 8.26 -13.75
CA ALA A 199 -17.41 8.09 -14.51
C ALA A 199 -17.51 6.70 -15.18
N ARG A 200 -16.40 6.17 -15.72
CA ARG A 200 -16.38 4.83 -16.35
C ARG A 200 -16.57 3.71 -15.34
N ARG A 201 -15.96 3.82 -14.16
CA ARG A 201 -15.99 2.77 -13.12
C ARG A 201 -17.29 2.78 -12.35
N GLU A 202 -17.91 3.95 -12.15
CA GLU A 202 -19.23 4.07 -11.55
C GLU A 202 -20.28 3.27 -12.35
N GLY A 203 -20.18 3.29 -13.69
CA GLY A 203 -21.00 2.48 -14.58
C GLY A 203 -20.80 0.96 -14.49
N LEU A 204 -19.90 0.46 -13.64
CA LEU A 204 -19.71 -0.97 -13.37
C LEU A 204 -20.50 -1.46 -12.15
N ILE A 205 -21.01 -0.55 -11.31
CA ILE A 205 -21.79 -0.92 -10.13
C ILE A 205 -23.16 -1.46 -10.58
N ARG A 206 -23.59 -2.59 -9.99
CA ARG A 206 -24.87 -3.25 -10.29
C ARG A 206 -25.66 -3.42 -8.98
N PRO A 207 -26.98 -3.11 -8.95
CA PRO A 207 -27.77 -3.17 -7.71
C PRO A 207 -27.82 -4.54 -7.02
N ASP A 208 -27.82 -5.62 -7.81
CA ASP A 208 -28.04 -6.99 -7.30
C ASP A 208 -26.73 -7.77 -7.08
N GLN A 209 -25.57 -7.10 -7.19
CA GLN A 209 -24.27 -7.73 -7.07
C GLN A 209 -23.74 -7.61 -5.64
N ASP A 210 -23.11 -8.66 -5.13
CA ASP A 210 -22.52 -8.64 -3.80
C ASP A 210 -21.33 -7.66 -3.72
N ILE A 211 -20.99 -7.27 -2.48
CA ILE A 211 -19.94 -6.28 -2.19
C ILE A 211 -18.60 -6.69 -2.82
N TRP A 212 -18.23 -7.96 -2.67
CA TRP A 212 -16.92 -8.45 -3.08
C TRP A 212 -16.76 -8.38 -4.60
N THR A 213 -17.72 -8.95 -5.33
CA THR A 213 -17.69 -8.97 -6.79
C THR A 213 -17.81 -7.54 -7.36
N THR A 214 -18.61 -6.67 -6.73
CA THR A 214 -18.71 -5.26 -7.12
C THR A 214 -17.37 -4.53 -6.99
N LEU A 215 -16.70 -4.68 -5.84
CA LEU A 215 -15.40 -4.04 -5.59
C LEU A 215 -14.31 -4.60 -6.51
N GLN A 216 -14.31 -5.91 -6.82
CA GLN A 216 -13.40 -6.49 -7.80
C GLN A 216 -13.62 -5.91 -9.19
N ALA A 217 -14.87 -5.78 -9.64
CA ALA A 217 -15.19 -5.20 -10.96
C ALA A 217 -14.77 -3.72 -11.06
N VAL A 218 -15.03 -2.94 -10.01
CA VAL A 218 -14.69 -1.50 -9.95
C VAL A 218 -13.18 -1.29 -9.91
N THR A 219 -12.48 -2.00 -9.03
CA THR A 219 -11.04 -1.77 -8.80
C THR A 219 -10.14 -2.56 -9.77
N GLY A 220 -10.63 -3.68 -10.31
CA GLY A 220 -9.84 -4.64 -11.08
C GLY A 220 -8.74 -5.29 -10.24
N ARG A 221 -9.00 -5.53 -8.95
CA ARG A 221 -8.02 -6.06 -7.99
C ARG A 221 -8.60 -7.17 -7.13
N ASN A 222 -7.73 -8.08 -6.71
CA ASN A 222 -8.07 -9.08 -5.71
C ASN A 222 -8.06 -8.45 -4.31
N LEU A 223 -9.18 -8.56 -3.60
CA LEU A 223 -9.38 -7.95 -2.28
C LEU A 223 -8.94 -8.89 -1.14
N ALA A 224 -8.70 -10.17 -1.42
CA ALA A 224 -8.33 -11.18 -0.41
C ALA A 224 -7.04 -10.84 0.35
N ALA A 225 -6.17 -10.05 -0.27
CA ALA A 225 -4.94 -9.58 0.36
C ALA A 225 -5.13 -8.37 1.30
N ILE A 226 -6.32 -7.77 1.35
CA ILE A 226 -6.54 -6.52 2.10
C ILE A 226 -7.73 -6.54 3.06
N ALA A 227 -8.71 -7.42 2.86
CA ALA A 227 -9.88 -7.54 3.72
C ALA A 227 -10.61 -8.87 3.51
N SER A 228 -11.35 -9.32 4.52
CA SER A 228 -12.37 -10.37 4.41
C SER A 228 -13.76 -9.78 4.09
N PRO A 229 -14.70 -10.57 3.54
CA PRO A 229 -16.08 -10.11 3.33
C PRO A 229 -16.75 -9.60 4.62
N ALA A 230 -16.44 -10.21 5.78
CA ALA A 230 -17.01 -9.80 7.07
C ALA A 230 -16.50 -8.42 7.51
N GLU A 231 -15.21 -8.15 7.34
CA GLU A 231 -14.62 -6.84 7.63
C GLU A 231 -15.17 -5.74 6.72
N LEU A 232 -15.40 -6.04 5.44
CA LEU A 232 -16.04 -5.08 4.53
C LEU A 232 -17.48 -4.78 4.94
N GLY A 233 -18.20 -5.78 5.45
CA GLY A 233 -19.58 -5.65 5.92
C GLY A 233 -19.77 -4.76 7.16
N GLN A 234 -18.70 -4.40 7.87
CA GLN A 234 -18.81 -3.49 9.03
C GLN A 234 -19.00 -2.02 8.63
N PHE A 235 -18.64 -1.66 7.39
CA PHE A 235 -18.76 -0.29 6.89
C PHE A 235 -20.15 -0.06 6.31
N SER A 236 -20.73 1.11 6.55
CA SER A 236 -22.02 1.50 5.92
C SER A 236 -21.82 2.04 4.50
N ARG A 237 -20.60 2.48 4.18
CA ARG A 237 -20.24 3.02 2.87
C ARG A 237 -18.83 2.61 2.48
N ILE A 238 -18.62 2.23 1.22
CA ILE A 238 -17.32 2.00 0.62
C ILE A 238 -17.17 2.92 -0.59
N VAL A 239 -16.14 3.77 -0.57
CA VAL A 239 -15.85 4.72 -1.64
C VAL A 239 -14.59 4.26 -2.37
N CYS A 240 -14.74 3.80 -3.62
CA CYS A 240 -13.63 3.43 -4.48
C CYS A 240 -13.00 4.68 -5.09
N VAL A 241 -11.71 4.90 -4.84
CA VAL A 241 -11.00 6.12 -5.24
C VAL A 241 -9.90 5.78 -6.27
N PRO A 242 -10.11 6.05 -7.56
CA PRO A 242 -9.08 5.83 -8.58
C PRO A 242 -7.88 6.76 -8.33
N THR A 243 -6.67 6.21 -8.41
CA THR A 243 -5.43 6.90 -8.04
C THR A 243 -4.35 6.71 -9.11
N PRO A 244 -3.70 7.78 -9.61
CA PRO A 244 -2.75 7.71 -10.73
C PRO A 244 -1.42 7.06 -10.38
N HIS A 245 -1.06 6.97 -9.09
CA HIS A 245 0.27 6.59 -8.64
C HIS A 245 0.37 5.23 -7.93
N ASN A 246 -0.77 4.60 -7.63
CA ASN A 246 -0.81 3.40 -6.77
C ASN A 246 -0.41 2.10 -7.46
N GLY A 247 -0.30 2.08 -8.79
CA GLY A 247 0.10 0.88 -9.52
C GLY A 247 -0.85 -0.31 -9.28
N PRO A 248 -0.34 -1.52 -8.98
CA PRO A 248 -1.18 -2.68 -8.67
C PRO A 248 -1.79 -2.64 -7.27
N TYR A 249 -1.36 -1.72 -6.40
CA TYR A 249 -1.69 -1.77 -4.98
C TYR A 249 -3.07 -1.18 -4.66
N LEU A 250 -3.67 -1.71 -3.59
CA LEU A 250 -4.85 -1.17 -2.94
C LEU A 250 -4.42 -0.51 -1.63
N THR A 251 -4.96 0.67 -1.35
CA THR A 251 -4.78 1.34 -0.06
C THR A 251 -6.14 1.56 0.59
N PRO A 252 -6.52 0.74 1.59
CA PRO A 252 -7.72 0.98 2.37
C PRO A 252 -7.48 2.06 3.43
N ILE A 253 -8.42 2.98 3.55
CA ILE A 253 -8.41 4.06 4.54
C ILE A 253 -9.77 4.08 5.26
N PRO A 254 -9.86 3.48 6.45
CA PRO A 254 -11.06 3.52 7.27
C PRO A 254 -11.26 4.92 7.87
N ALA A 255 -12.48 5.44 7.82
CA ALA A 255 -12.85 6.73 8.38
C ALA A 255 -14.28 6.67 8.95
N GLY A 256 -14.40 6.35 10.23
CA GLY A 256 -15.68 6.09 10.88
C GLY A 256 -16.41 4.93 10.20
N ALA A 257 -17.66 5.15 9.78
CA ALA A 257 -18.47 4.13 9.09
C ALA A 257 -18.19 4.03 7.57
N THR A 258 -17.21 4.77 7.04
CA THR A 258 -16.84 4.76 5.62
C THR A 258 -15.46 4.14 5.42
N LEU A 259 -15.33 3.25 4.44
CA LEU A 259 -14.04 2.78 3.94
C LEU A 259 -13.73 3.45 2.61
N TYR A 260 -12.62 4.19 2.53
CA TYR A 260 -12.08 4.64 1.25
C TYR A 260 -11.11 3.59 0.73
N LEU A 261 -11.37 3.07 -0.46
CA LEU A 261 -10.53 2.06 -1.10
C LEU A 261 -9.83 2.67 -2.31
N LEU A 262 -8.57 3.06 -2.14
CA LEU A 262 -7.78 3.67 -3.19
C LEU A 262 -7.18 2.58 -4.08
N PHE A 263 -7.30 2.72 -5.40
CA PHE A 263 -6.80 1.74 -6.37
C PHE A 263 -6.10 2.40 -7.55
N GLY A 264 -5.06 1.76 -8.07
CA GLY A 264 -4.28 2.31 -9.17
C GLY A 264 -5.00 2.30 -10.52
N ILE A 265 -4.91 3.41 -11.26
CA ILE A 265 -5.35 3.49 -12.66
C ILE A 265 -4.17 3.30 -13.62
N PRO A 266 -4.37 2.69 -14.80
CA PRO A 266 -3.31 2.54 -15.80
C PRO A 266 -2.73 3.90 -16.23
N ALA A 267 -1.43 3.91 -16.58
CA ALA A 267 -0.81 5.09 -17.19
C ALA A 267 -1.50 5.47 -18.51
N PRO A 268 -1.48 6.73 -18.95
CA PRO A 268 -2.19 7.18 -20.16
C PRO A 268 -1.67 6.47 -21.42
N ASP A 269 -0.35 6.27 -21.46
CA ASP A 269 0.38 5.60 -22.53
C ASP A 269 0.87 4.22 -22.10
N ALA A 270 0.33 3.67 -21.00
CA ALA A 270 0.51 2.25 -20.79
C ALA A 270 -0.10 1.59 -22.03
N PRO A 271 0.70 0.92 -22.89
CA PRO A 271 0.08 0.04 -23.87
C PRO A 271 -0.90 -0.80 -23.07
N ALA A 272 -2.15 -0.91 -23.53
CA ALA A 272 -3.04 -1.93 -23.01
C ALA A 272 -2.19 -3.18 -22.97
N ALA A 273 -1.84 -3.67 -21.77
CA ALA A 273 -0.75 -4.61 -21.59
C ALA A 273 -0.94 -5.66 -22.66
N ALA A 274 0.00 -5.70 -23.63
CA ALA A 274 -0.21 -6.48 -24.83
C ALA A 274 -0.60 -7.87 -24.33
N PRO A 275 -1.74 -8.45 -24.79
CA PRO A 275 -2.23 -9.69 -24.23
C PRO A 275 -1.05 -10.66 -24.15
N ILE A 276 -0.69 -11.10 -22.95
CA ILE A 276 0.44 -12.01 -22.79
C ILE A 276 0.13 -13.20 -23.68
N PRO A 277 0.98 -13.52 -24.67
CA PRO A 277 0.72 -14.63 -25.56
C PRO A 277 0.49 -15.91 -24.74
N PRO A 278 -0.52 -16.74 -25.06
CA PRO A 278 -0.83 -17.94 -24.27
C PRO A 278 0.38 -18.87 -24.06
N ASP A 279 1.28 -18.96 -25.04
CA ASP A 279 2.54 -19.71 -24.94
C ASP A 279 3.51 -19.13 -23.91
N VAL A 280 3.59 -17.81 -23.79
CA VAL A 280 4.39 -17.13 -22.75
C VAL A 280 3.79 -17.39 -21.36
N VAL A 281 2.45 -17.33 -21.22
CA VAL A 281 1.76 -17.66 -19.98
C VAL A 281 2.04 -19.11 -19.58
N VAL A 282 1.83 -20.05 -20.50
CA VAL A 282 2.09 -21.48 -20.26
C VAL A 282 3.54 -21.72 -19.88
N GLY A 283 4.50 -21.09 -20.56
CA GLY A 283 5.92 -21.21 -20.23
C GLY A 283 6.24 -20.71 -18.81
N ARG A 284 5.71 -19.56 -18.41
CA ARG A 284 5.88 -19.02 -17.05
C ARG A 284 5.21 -19.92 -16.00
N LEU A 285 4.01 -20.44 -16.26
CA LEU A 285 3.33 -21.38 -15.35
C LEU A 285 4.09 -22.71 -15.24
N GLN A 286 4.63 -23.24 -16.33
CA GLN A 286 5.51 -24.42 -16.32
C GLN A 286 6.81 -24.17 -15.55
N ALA A 287 7.35 -22.95 -15.62
CA ALA A 287 8.51 -22.58 -14.82
C ALA A 287 8.19 -22.62 -13.33
N LEU A 288 7.05 -22.05 -12.93
CA LEU A 288 6.58 -21.98 -11.53
C LEU A 288 6.06 -23.33 -10.99
N GLY A 289 5.57 -24.22 -11.86
CA GLY A 289 5.07 -25.55 -11.50
C GLY A 289 6.17 -26.58 -11.17
N ASP A 290 7.44 -26.17 -11.17
CA ASP A 290 8.58 -26.99 -10.77
C ASP A 290 9.10 -26.53 -9.42
N GLU A 291 9.13 -27.45 -8.47
CA GLU A 291 9.44 -27.21 -7.08
C GLU A 291 10.82 -26.55 -6.88
N VAL A 292 11.83 -27.01 -7.61
CA VAL A 292 13.20 -26.49 -7.51
C VAL A 292 13.27 -25.06 -8.05
N ARG A 293 12.62 -24.79 -9.20
CA ARG A 293 12.59 -23.43 -9.77
C ARG A 293 11.83 -22.44 -8.88
N LEU A 294 10.72 -22.87 -8.30
CA LEU A 294 9.97 -22.05 -7.35
C LEU A 294 10.81 -21.74 -6.11
N ALA A 295 11.49 -22.75 -5.55
CA ALA A 295 12.38 -22.57 -4.40
C ALA A 295 13.55 -21.62 -4.70
N ILE A 296 14.14 -21.69 -5.91
CA ILE A 296 15.17 -20.75 -6.38
C ILE A 296 14.61 -19.32 -6.44
N LEU A 297 13.41 -19.12 -7.00
CA LEU A 297 12.77 -17.80 -7.06
C LEU A 297 12.50 -17.23 -5.66
N MET A 298 12.07 -18.07 -4.71
CA MET A 298 11.88 -17.68 -3.31
C MET A 298 13.20 -17.29 -2.64
N ALA A 299 14.29 -18.03 -2.88
CA ALA A 299 15.60 -17.67 -2.35
C ALA A 299 16.12 -16.35 -2.94
N LEU A 300 15.96 -16.15 -4.25
CA LEU A 300 16.30 -14.90 -4.94
C LEU A 300 15.49 -13.72 -4.42
N GLN A 301 14.21 -13.94 -4.11
CA GLN A 301 13.34 -12.94 -3.50
C GLN A 301 13.86 -12.47 -2.14
N THR A 302 14.33 -13.41 -1.30
CA THR A 302 14.84 -13.12 0.04
C THR A 302 16.24 -12.47 0.01
N ALA A 303 17.14 -12.98 -0.83
CA ALA A 303 18.53 -12.52 -0.90
C ALA A 303 18.74 -11.30 -1.81
N GLY A 304 17.74 -10.93 -2.62
CA GLY A 304 17.82 -9.88 -3.65
C GLY A 304 18.55 -10.36 -4.90
N GLU A 305 19.80 -10.81 -4.75
CA GLU A 305 20.61 -11.39 -5.82
C GLU A 305 21.38 -12.62 -5.35
N LEU A 306 21.45 -13.67 -6.18
CA LEU A 306 22.30 -14.82 -5.92
C LEU A 306 23.13 -15.18 -7.15
N SER A 307 24.35 -15.67 -6.88
CA SER A 307 25.23 -16.22 -7.91
C SER A 307 24.91 -17.70 -8.19
N THR A 308 25.38 -18.20 -9.33
CA THR A 308 25.23 -19.63 -9.67
C THR A 308 25.85 -20.54 -8.59
N PRO A 309 27.07 -20.28 -8.07
CA PRO A 309 27.63 -21.08 -6.97
C PRO A 309 26.82 -21.03 -5.68
N ALA A 310 26.25 -19.87 -5.33
CA ALA A 310 25.41 -19.75 -4.13
C ALA A 310 24.13 -20.61 -4.25
N ILE A 311 23.50 -20.59 -5.42
CA ILE A 311 22.33 -21.43 -5.72
C ILE A 311 22.69 -22.92 -5.69
N MET A 312 23.83 -23.31 -6.28
CA MET A 312 24.31 -24.70 -6.23
C MET A 312 24.47 -25.19 -4.79
N ALA A 313 25.12 -24.38 -3.95
CA ALA A 313 25.38 -24.72 -2.55
C ALA A 313 24.09 -24.80 -1.73
N GLN A 314 23.16 -23.87 -1.94
CA GLN A 314 21.92 -23.80 -1.18
C GLN A 314 20.95 -24.96 -1.46
N PHE A 315 20.91 -25.44 -2.70
CA PHE A 315 19.94 -26.46 -3.13
C PHE A 315 20.58 -27.83 -3.41
N ASP A 316 21.87 -28.00 -3.06
CA ASP A 316 22.68 -29.19 -3.35
C ASP A 316 22.57 -29.64 -4.82
N LEU A 317 22.62 -28.67 -5.73
CA LEU A 317 22.45 -28.91 -7.17
C LEU A 317 23.79 -28.99 -7.87
N SER A 318 23.90 -29.95 -8.79
CA SER A 318 25.02 -29.97 -9.73
C SER A 318 25.02 -28.71 -10.61
N LYS A 319 26.20 -28.36 -11.15
CA LYS A 319 26.36 -27.22 -12.06
C LYS A 319 25.44 -27.32 -13.29
N SER A 320 25.27 -28.53 -13.84
CA SER A 320 24.42 -28.76 -15.01
C SER A 320 22.93 -28.63 -14.66
N ALA A 321 22.50 -29.16 -13.51
CA ALA A 321 21.14 -28.99 -13.02
C ALA A 321 20.82 -27.51 -12.77
N THR A 322 21.70 -26.80 -12.05
CA THR A 322 21.53 -25.37 -11.74
C THR A 322 21.45 -24.53 -13.01
N SER A 323 22.37 -24.74 -13.97
CA SER A 323 22.36 -24.01 -15.23
C SER A 323 21.09 -24.29 -16.05
N ARG A 324 20.50 -25.48 -15.94
CA ARG A 324 19.25 -25.81 -16.64
C ARG A 324 18.07 -25.03 -16.03
N HIS A 325 17.93 -25.04 -14.71
CA HIS A 325 16.88 -24.28 -14.02
C HIS A 325 16.99 -22.78 -14.29
N LEU A 326 18.19 -22.21 -14.18
CA LEU A 326 18.41 -20.77 -14.40
C LEU A 326 18.21 -20.34 -15.85
N ARG A 327 18.60 -21.17 -16.83
CA ARG A 327 18.28 -20.90 -18.24
C ARG A 327 16.78 -20.93 -18.49
N PHE A 328 16.04 -21.84 -17.87
CA PHE A 328 14.60 -21.93 -18.02
C PHE A 328 13.90 -20.71 -17.41
N LEU A 329 14.28 -20.33 -16.19
CA LEU A 329 13.78 -19.12 -15.52
C LEU A 329 14.12 -17.86 -16.32
N GLN A 330 15.32 -17.79 -16.91
CA GLN A 330 15.73 -16.66 -17.74
C GLN A 330 14.95 -16.63 -19.07
N ALA A 331 14.74 -17.78 -19.72
CA ALA A 331 14.01 -17.87 -20.98
C ALA A 331 12.52 -17.54 -20.83
N THR A 332 11.96 -17.74 -19.63
CA THR A 332 10.58 -17.34 -19.26
C THR A 332 10.51 -15.95 -18.65
N GLU A 333 11.64 -15.23 -18.65
CA GLU A 333 11.80 -13.88 -18.12
C GLU A 333 11.49 -13.73 -16.62
N LEU A 334 11.37 -14.82 -15.87
CA LEU A 334 11.09 -14.80 -14.42
C LEU A 334 12.31 -14.37 -13.59
N VAL A 335 13.51 -14.43 -14.18
CA VAL A 335 14.74 -13.88 -13.58
C VAL A 335 15.47 -12.99 -14.57
N GLU A 336 16.08 -11.95 -14.04
CA GLU A 336 17.04 -11.12 -14.75
C GLU A 336 18.45 -11.56 -14.39
N VAL A 337 19.40 -11.35 -15.30
CA VAL A 337 20.80 -11.70 -15.09
C VAL A 337 21.71 -10.50 -15.35
N ARG A 338 22.58 -10.20 -14.39
CA ARG A 338 23.70 -9.27 -14.57
C ARG A 338 25.04 -9.98 -14.39
N ARG A 339 26.11 -9.40 -14.91
CA ARG A 339 27.47 -9.92 -14.75
C ARG A 339 28.27 -9.01 -13.83
N GLU A 340 28.98 -9.62 -12.89
CA GLU A 340 29.98 -8.99 -12.04
C GLU A 340 31.37 -9.48 -12.45
N ASP A 341 32.35 -8.57 -12.51
CA ASP A 341 33.73 -8.83 -12.90
C ASP A 341 33.88 -9.68 -14.17
N LYS A 342 33.05 -9.38 -15.17
CA LYS A 342 32.96 -9.99 -16.52
C LYS A 342 32.64 -11.49 -16.57
N THR A 343 32.60 -12.20 -15.44
CA THR A 343 32.53 -13.68 -15.43
C THR A 343 31.43 -14.23 -14.51
N LEU A 344 31.14 -13.58 -13.38
CA LEU A 344 30.16 -14.07 -12.41
C LEU A 344 28.75 -13.63 -12.82
N LYS A 345 27.84 -14.59 -12.99
CA LYS A 345 26.42 -14.30 -13.22
C LYS A 345 25.69 -14.18 -11.89
N LEU A 346 25.04 -13.03 -11.69
CA LEU A 346 24.12 -12.76 -10.60
C LEU A 346 22.70 -12.72 -11.16
N TYR A 347 21.79 -13.40 -10.47
CA TYR A 347 20.39 -13.49 -10.85
C TYR A 347 19.55 -12.75 -9.82
N ARG A 348 18.45 -12.14 -10.27
CA ARG A 348 17.39 -11.57 -9.42
C ARG A 348 16.03 -11.88 -9.99
N VAL A 349 15.00 -11.87 -9.15
CA VAL A 349 13.61 -12.03 -9.60
C VAL A 349 13.20 -10.88 -10.51
N ASN A 350 12.61 -11.19 -11.66
CA ASN A 350 11.93 -10.20 -12.49
C ASN A 350 10.53 -9.94 -11.94
N ARG A 351 10.42 -8.93 -11.07
CA ARG A 351 9.14 -8.56 -10.44
C ARG A 351 8.10 -8.07 -11.45
N ALA A 352 8.53 -7.44 -12.54
CA ALA A 352 7.63 -6.93 -13.57
C ALA A 352 6.93 -8.09 -14.30
N ALA A 353 7.67 -9.13 -14.70
CA ALA A 353 7.11 -10.31 -15.35
C ALA A 353 6.14 -11.09 -14.44
N LEU A 354 6.43 -11.18 -13.14
CA LEU A 354 5.51 -11.78 -12.16
C LEU A 354 4.24 -10.95 -11.97
N ALA A 355 4.36 -9.63 -11.86
CA ALA A 355 3.21 -8.74 -11.74
C ALA A 355 2.31 -8.80 -12.99
N GLU A 356 2.91 -8.89 -14.17
CA GLU A 356 2.22 -9.08 -15.44
C GLU A 356 1.44 -10.41 -15.48
N LEU A 357 2.09 -11.52 -15.08
CA LEU A 357 1.44 -12.83 -15.00
C LEU A 357 0.29 -12.84 -13.99
N LEU A 358 0.47 -12.24 -12.82
CA LEU A 358 -0.59 -12.13 -11.80
C LEU A 358 -1.77 -11.31 -12.32
N ALA A 359 -1.50 -10.21 -13.03
CA ALA A 359 -2.54 -9.41 -13.65
C ALA A 359 -3.33 -10.22 -14.70
N PHE A 360 -2.64 -11.02 -15.54
CA PHE A 360 -3.27 -11.91 -16.50
C PHE A 360 -4.11 -13.00 -15.82
N LEU A 361 -3.58 -13.72 -14.83
CA LEU A 361 -4.34 -14.75 -14.13
C LEU A 361 -5.57 -14.17 -13.42
N GLY A 362 -5.47 -12.93 -12.93
CA GLY A 362 -6.59 -12.19 -12.36
C GLY A 362 -7.67 -11.79 -13.36
N THR A 363 -7.46 -11.91 -14.69
CA THR A 363 -8.55 -11.75 -15.67
C THR A 363 -9.33 -13.04 -15.92
N LEU A 364 -8.79 -14.19 -15.48
CA LEU A 364 -9.41 -15.51 -15.61
C LEU A 364 -10.22 -15.92 -14.36
N ALA A 365 -9.99 -15.23 -13.24
CA ALA A 365 -10.70 -15.38 -11.97
C ALA A 365 -11.81 -14.33 -11.88
#